data_AF-A0A969R0V6-F1
#
_entry.id   AF-A0A969R0V6-F1
#
_cell.length_a   1.000
_cell.length_b   1.000
_cell.length_c   1.000
_cell.angle_alpha   90.00
_cell.angle_beta   90.00
_cell.angle_gamma   90.00
#
_symmetry.space_group_name_H-M   'P 1'
#
loop_
_entity.id
_entity.type
_entity.pdbx_description
1 polymer ?
#
loop_
_entity_poly.entity_id
_entity_poly.type
_entity_poly.pdbx_seq_one_letter_code
_entity_poly.pdbx_strand_id
1 'polypeptide(L)'
;MDYNSDRTIPEYDDGFAHTAPVGSFGENANGLFDLSGNVQEWVEDPYSKIGRSLLGVLRGGGWNSYQPEHLKIGSRNPQPPTFRDAIYGFRVVLVKIPAKPE
;
A
#
# COMPACT_ATOMS: atom_id res chain seq x y z
N MET A 1 -18.96 -12.08 16.74
CA MET A 1 -17.80 -11.40 16.14
C MET A 1 -16.65 -12.35 16.33
N ASP A 2 -16.47 -13.29 15.39
CA ASP A 2 -15.39 -14.26 15.46
C ASP A 2 -14.08 -13.53 15.18
N TYR A 3 -13.36 -13.26 16.25
CA TYR A 3 -12.01 -12.74 16.19
C TYR A 3 -11.14 -13.92 15.77
N ASN A 4 -10.90 -14.07 14.46
CA ASN A 4 -9.87 -14.99 14.00
C ASN A 4 -8.55 -14.56 14.67
N SER A 5 -8.08 -15.36 15.63
CA SER A 5 -6.83 -15.12 16.36
C SER A 5 -5.62 -15.16 15.43
N ASP A 6 -5.79 -15.86 14.31
CA ASP A 6 -4.78 -16.03 13.30
C ASP A 6 -4.88 -14.82 12.38
N ARG A 7 -3.79 -14.04 12.35
CA ARG A 7 -3.66 -12.80 11.56
C ARG A 7 -3.51 -13.11 10.06
N THR A 8 -4.43 -13.89 9.53
CA THR A 8 -4.41 -14.50 8.20
C THR A 8 -5.80 -14.42 7.56
N ILE A 9 -5.83 -14.59 6.23
CA ILE A 9 -7.07 -14.77 5.48
C ILE A 9 -7.31 -16.29 5.40
N PRO A 10 -8.46 -16.81 5.86
CA PRO A 10 -8.76 -18.24 5.77
C PRO A 10 -8.65 -18.74 4.34
N GLU A 11 -7.97 -19.88 4.15
CA GLU A 11 -7.82 -20.58 2.86
C GLU A 11 -7.07 -19.79 1.77
N TYR A 12 -6.46 -18.66 2.10
CA TYR A 12 -5.62 -17.90 1.16
C TYR A 12 -4.18 -18.39 1.20
N ASP A 13 -3.68 -18.82 0.03
CA ASP A 13 -2.29 -19.15 -0.22
C ASP A 13 -1.92 -18.63 -1.60
N ASP A 14 -1.00 -17.67 -1.65
CA ASP A 14 -0.48 -17.10 -2.89
C ASP A 14 0.92 -17.61 -3.25
N GLY A 15 1.45 -18.57 -2.47
CA GLY A 15 2.77 -19.17 -2.64
C GLY A 15 3.93 -18.35 -2.05
N PHE A 16 3.67 -17.21 -1.41
CA PHE A 16 4.71 -16.34 -0.85
C PHE A 16 4.46 -16.01 0.62
N ALA A 17 5.39 -16.40 1.50
CA ALA A 17 5.30 -16.08 2.93
C ALA A 17 5.45 -14.58 3.25
N HIS A 18 6.06 -13.81 2.34
CA HIS A 18 6.32 -12.37 2.46
C HIS A 18 6.10 -11.71 1.09
N THR A 19 6.98 -10.79 0.68
CA THR A 19 6.92 -10.18 -0.64
C THR A 19 7.10 -11.21 -1.75
N ALA A 20 6.30 -11.09 -2.81
CA ALA A 20 6.50 -11.80 -4.06
C ALA A 20 7.40 -10.97 -5.00
N PRO A 21 8.09 -11.59 -5.99
CA PRO A 21 8.68 -10.85 -7.10
C PRO A 21 7.65 -9.93 -7.76
N VAL A 22 8.04 -8.71 -8.12
CA VAL A 22 7.12 -7.74 -8.76
C VAL A 22 6.53 -8.33 -10.04
N GLY A 23 5.21 -8.21 -10.19
CA GLY A 23 4.48 -8.73 -11.34
C GLY A 23 4.24 -10.25 -11.32
N SER A 24 4.36 -10.90 -10.16
CA SER A 24 4.00 -12.32 -10.01
C SER A 24 2.50 -12.58 -10.21
N PHE A 25 1.66 -11.56 -10.04
CA PHE A 25 0.22 -11.61 -10.22
C PHE A 25 -0.20 -10.76 -11.43
N GLY A 26 -1.40 -10.98 -11.95
CA GLY A 26 -1.90 -10.26 -13.13
C GLY A 26 -2.00 -8.76 -12.91
N GLU A 27 -1.72 -7.98 -13.97
CA GLU A 27 -1.94 -6.54 -13.98
C GLU A 27 -3.43 -6.17 -13.93
N ASN A 28 -3.71 -4.95 -13.47
CA ASN A 28 -5.03 -4.35 -13.64
C ASN A 28 -5.24 -3.83 -15.08
N ALA A 29 -6.43 -3.32 -15.37
CA ALA A 29 -6.80 -2.78 -16.69
C ALA A 29 -5.92 -1.60 -17.20
N ASN A 30 -5.05 -1.03 -16.36
CA ASN A 30 -4.11 0.03 -16.72
C ASN A 30 -2.67 -0.47 -16.88
N GLY A 31 -2.43 -1.78 -16.85
CA GLY A 31 -1.08 -2.35 -16.92
C GLY A 31 -0.28 -2.19 -15.63
N LEU A 32 -0.94 -1.99 -14.48
CA LEU A 32 -0.29 -1.82 -13.19
C LEU A 32 -0.35 -3.10 -12.37
N PHE A 33 0.81 -3.49 -11.83
CA PHE A 33 1.00 -4.65 -10.98
C PHE A 33 1.03 -4.27 -9.49
N ASP A 34 0.68 -5.25 -8.65
CA ASP A 34 0.91 -5.24 -7.21
C ASP A 34 0.31 -4.03 -6.46
N LEU A 35 -0.84 -3.51 -6.91
CA LEU A 35 -1.55 -2.42 -6.23
C LEU A 35 -2.39 -2.88 -5.03
N SER A 36 -2.56 -4.20 -4.86
CA SER A 36 -3.42 -4.82 -3.84
C SER A 36 -2.68 -5.97 -3.15
N GLY A 37 -1.63 -5.66 -2.38
CA GLY A 37 -0.78 -6.63 -1.71
C GLY A 37 0.70 -6.36 -1.94
N ASN A 38 1.54 -7.37 -1.70
CA ASN A 38 3.00 -7.27 -1.71
C ASN A 38 3.53 -6.30 -0.64
N VAL A 39 3.49 -4.99 -0.88
CA VAL A 39 3.88 -3.95 0.08
C VAL A 39 2.88 -2.80 0.08
N GLN A 40 2.71 -2.15 1.22
CA GLN A 40 2.00 -0.88 1.24
C GLN A 40 2.91 0.23 0.70
N GLU A 41 2.37 1.15 -0.08
CA GLU A 41 3.16 2.13 -0.82
C GLU A 41 2.92 3.54 -0.31
N TRP A 42 4.02 4.23 0.00
CA TRP A 42 3.97 5.64 0.37
C TRP A 42 3.45 6.49 -0.80
N VAL A 43 2.61 7.47 -0.46
CA VAL A 43 2.13 8.51 -1.38
C VAL A 43 2.67 9.87 -0.91
N GLU A 44 2.96 10.75 -1.85
CA GLU A 44 3.47 12.10 -1.58
C GLU A 44 2.45 12.95 -0.78
N ASP A 45 1.17 12.82 -1.09
CA ASP A 45 0.10 13.56 -0.42
C ASP A 45 0.09 13.32 1.11
N PRO A 46 -0.04 14.39 1.92
CA PRO A 46 -0.20 14.22 3.35
C PRO A 46 -1.54 13.55 3.68
N TYR A 47 -1.57 12.74 4.74
CA TYR A 47 -2.82 12.18 5.25
C TYR A 47 -3.59 13.21 6.07
N SER A 48 -2.95 13.72 7.11
CA SER A 48 -3.52 14.68 8.04
C SER A 48 -2.41 15.36 8.84
N LYS A 49 -2.78 16.42 9.57
CA LYS A 49 -1.89 17.13 10.49
C LYS A 49 -2.51 17.11 11.87
N ILE A 50 -1.77 16.61 12.86
CA ILE A 50 -2.18 16.59 14.26
C ILE A 50 -1.21 17.49 15.04
N GLY A 51 -1.65 18.70 15.37
CA GLY A 51 -0.80 19.72 15.96
C GLY A 51 0.35 20.12 15.01
N ARG A 52 1.59 19.85 15.42
CA ARG A 52 2.79 20.08 14.60
C ARG A 52 3.22 18.87 13.77
N SER A 53 2.64 17.70 14.02
CA SER A 53 3.02 16.45 13.36
C SER A 53 2.23 16.27 12.06
N LEU A 54 2.95 16.07 10.96
CA LEU A 54 2.37 15.66 9.68
C LEU A 54 2.37 14.14 9.60
N LEU A 55 1.24 13.54 9.23
CA LEU A 55 1.16 12.13 8.89
C LEU A 55 1.20 11.98 7.37
N GLY A 56 2.01 11.06 6.88
CA GLY A 56 1.92 10.59 5.50
C GLY A 56 0.88 9.46 5.39
N VAL A 57 0.69 8.94 4.18
CA VAL A 57 -0.23 7.83 3.93
C VAL A 57 0.44 6.72 3.12
N LEU A 58 0.18 5.48 3.55
CA LEU A 58 0.45 4.26 2.82
C LEU A 58 -0.85 3.69 2.22
N ARG A 59 -0.76 3.09 1.03
CA ARG A 59 -1.90 2.53 0.27
C ARG A 59 -1.56 1.12 -0.23
N GLY A 60 -2.59 0.36 -0.62
CA GLY A 60 -2.42 -0.89 -1.38
C GLY A 60 -2.39 -2.19 -0.56
N GLY A 61 -2.23 -2.13 0.75
CA GLY A 61 -2.08 -3.35 1.57
C GLY A 61 -0.70 -4.00 1.36
N GLY A 62 -0.32 -4.96 2.19
CA GLY A 62 0.96 -5.66 2.09
C GLY A 62 0.81 -7.15 2.39
N TRP A 63 1.89 -7.91 2.28
CA TRP A 63 1.89 -9.37 2.49
C TRP A 63 1.34 -9.82 3.85
N ASN A 64 1.28 -8.94 4.86
CA ASN A 64 0.70 -9.23 6.19
C ASN A 64 -0.72 -8.67 6.40
N SER A 65 -1.38 -8.20 5.34
CA SER A 65 -2.73 -7.62 5.45
C SER A 65 -3.79 -8.71 5.42
N TYR A 66 -4.56 -8.83 6.50
CA TYR A 66 -5.59 -9.87 6.65
C TYR A 66 -6.97 -9.32 7.02
N GLN A 67 -7.04 -8.09 7.57
CA GLN A 67 -8.31 -7.48 7.94
C GLN A 67 -9.04 -7.00 6.68
N PRO A 68 -10.35 -7.27 6.52
CA PRO A 68 -11.12 -6.86 5.34
C PRO A 68 -11.00 -5.37 5.01
N GLU A 69 -10.82 -4.51 6.02
CA GLU A 69 -10.64 -3.07 5.87
C GLU A 69 -9.32 -2.70 5.17
N HIS A 70 -8.27 -3.50 5.37
CA HIS A 70 -6.96 -3.30 4.74
C HIS A 70 -6.96 -3.70 3.27
N LEU A 71 -7.83 -4.63 2.88
CA LEU A 71 -7.94 -5.17 1.51
C LEU A 71 -8.75 -4.28 0.56
N LYS A 72 -9.40 -3.23 1.07
CA LYS A 72 -10.16 -2.30 0.24
C LYS A 72 -9.23 -1.38 -0.52
N ILE A 73 -9.54 -1.12 -1.80
CA ILE A 73 -8.82 -0.12 -2.64
C ILE A 73 -8.80 1.27 -1.97
N GLY A 74 -9.82 1.60 -1.18
CA GLY A 74 -9.91 2.86 -0.42
C GLY A 74 -9.12 2.89 0.89
N SER A 75 -8.43 1.81 1.28
CA SER A 75 -7.77 1.70 2.58
C SER A 75 -6.54 2.60 2.69
N ARG A 76 -6.50 3.43 3.74
CA ARG A 76 -5.42 4.41 3.97
C ARG A 76 -4.79 4.09 5.31
N ASN A 77 -3.49 3.81 5.32
CA ASN A 77 -2.73 3.58 6.54
C ASN A 77 -1.90 4.82 6.86
N PRO A 78 -2.33 5.68 7.81
CA PRO A 78 -1.58 6.87 8.19
C PRO A 78 -0.40 6.52 9.09
N GLN A 79 0.78 7.03 8.74
CA GLN A 79 2.01 6.77 9.50
C GLN A 79 2.86 8.04 9.59
N PRO A 80 3.70 8.19 10.65
CA PRO A 80 4.72 9.22 10.67
C PRO A 80 5.64 9.07 9.44
N PRO A 81 5.97 10.16 8.72
CA PRO A 81 6.79 10.10 7.49
C PRO A 81 8.20 9.52 7.70
N THR A 82 8.67 9.49 8.93
CA THR A 82 9.97 8.91 9.31
C THR A 82 9.90 7.41 9.61
N PHE A 83 8.70 6.85 9.72
CA PHE A 83 8.50 5.46 10.10
C PHE A 83 8.84 4.52 8.94
N ARG A 84 9.46 3.39 9.27
CA ARG A 84 9.94 2.39 8.30
C ARG A 84 9.58 1.01 8.80
N ASP A 85 9.13 0.17 7.88
CA ASP A 85 8.77 -1.22 8.14
C ASP A 85 9.08 -2.02 6.89
N ALA A 86 9.33 -3.33 7.03
CA ALA A 86 9.58 -4.24 5.91
C ALA A 86 8.35 -4.40 4.99
N ILE A 87 7.16 -3.99 5.44
CA ILE A 87 5.93 -3.98 4.63
C ILE A 87 5.73 -2.68 3.84
N TYR A 88 6.63 -1.70 3.94
CA TYR A 88 6.50 -0.39 3.28
C TYR A 88 7.43 -0.26 2.09
N GLY A 89 6.87 0.09 0.94
CA GLY A 89 7.56 0.41 -0.30
C GLY A 89 7.07 1.73 -0.89
N PHE A 90 7.31 1.89 -2.18
CA PHE A 90 6.87 3.05 -2.96
C PHE A 90 6.90 2.71 -4.44
N ARG A 91 6.20 3.52 -5.24
CA ARG A 91 6.38 3.58 -6.69
C ARG A 91 6.66 5.01 -7.12
N VAL A 92 7.41 5.15 -8.19
CA VAL A 92 7.73 6.46 -8.77
C VAL A 92 6.79 6.75 -9.93
N VAL A 93 6.31 7.98 -10.02
CA VAL A 93 5.49 8.45 -11.13
C VAL A 93 6.29 9.49 -11.91
N LEU A 94 6.42 9.30 -13.22
CA LEU A 94 6.99 10.31 -14.11
C LEU A 94 5.86 11.20 -14.64
N VAL A 95 5.87 12.46 -14.25
CA VAL A 95 4.87 13.44 -14.69
C VAL A 95 5.46 14.34 -15.76
N LYS A 96 4.74 14.52 -16.87
CA LYS A 96 5.08 15.53 -17.88
C LYS A 96 4.65 16.90 -17.38
N ILE A 97 5.62 17.76 -17.08
CA ILE A 97 5.35 19.16 -16.72
C ILE A 97 5.15 19.96 -18.01
N PRO A 98 4.01 20.66 -18.20
CA PRO A 98 3.82 21.55 -19.32
C PRO A 98 4.91 22.64 -19.34
N ALA A 99 5.37 23.04 -20.54
CA ALA A 99 6.26 24.19 -20.65
C ALA A 99 5.59 25.43 -20.02
N LYS A 100 6.36 26.23 -19.29
CA LYS A 100 5.89 27.54 -18.81
C LYS A 100 5.47 28.36 -20.04
N PRO A 101 4.31 29.05 -20.01
CA PRO A 101 4.01 30.08 -21.00
C PRO A 101 5.13 31.14 -20.96
N GLU A 102 5.53 31.63 -22.13
CA GLU A 102 6.43 32.79 -22.27
C GLU A 102 5.87 34.04 -21.59
#